data_AF-A0A2Z2KKQ3-F1
#
_entry.id   AF-A0A2Z2KKQ3-F1
#
_cell.length_a   1.000
_cell.length_b   1.000
_cell.length_c   1.000
_cell.angle_alpha   90.00
_cell.angle_beta   90.00
_cell.angle_gamma   90.00
#
_symmetry.space_group_name_H-M   'P 1'
#
loop_
_entity.id
_entity.type
_entity.pdbx_description
1 polymer ?
#
loop_
_entity_poly.entity_id
_entity_poly.type
_entity_poly.pdbx_seq_one_letter_code
_entity_poly.pdbx_strand_id
1 'polypeptide(L)'
;MKAKGFTRNLLVLSRWQQEIIRLNHGIKGKIVPIGVGEEFRNQNIRDPEGQGPVISAILRKPEGGFTGHREQNYLLKQQLNLVKEAHPEVHIRLIVPPAEYADSVCSR
;
A
#
# COMPACT_ATOMS: atom_id res chain seq x y z
N MET A 1 -37.21 7.71 -15.13
CA MET A 1 -35.83 8.23 -15.03
C MET A 1 -34.94 7.38 -15.93
N LYS A 2 -34.39 7.97 -17.01
CA LYS A 2 -33.53 7.23 -17.95
C LYS A 2 -32.12 7.13 -17.36
N ALA A 3 -31.64 5.91 -17.10
CA ALA A 3 -30.26 5.66 -16.70
C ALA A 3 -29.32 6.15 -17.80
N LYS A 4 -28.52 7.17 -17.46
CA LYS A 4 -27.59 7.85 -18.37
C LYS A 4 -26.34 6.99 -18.55
N GLY A 5 -26.17 6.43 -19.74
CA GLY A 5 -24.91 5.96 -20.33
C GLY A 5 -24.05 4.99 -19.51
N PHE A 6 -24.37 3.69 -19.53
CA PHE A 6 -23.39 2.68 -19.15
C PHE A 6 -22.25 2.68 -20.20
N THR A 7 -21.01 2.84 -19.75
CA THR A 7 -19.84 2.59 -20.60
C THR A 7 -19.88 1.15 -21.08
N ARG A 8 -19.64 0.93 -22.38
CA ARG A 8 -19.60 -0.44 -22.96
C ARG A 8 -18.48 -1.28 -22.37
N ASN A 9 -17.39 -0.62 -21.94
CA ASN A 9 -16.21 -1.28 -21.43
C ASN A 9 -15.91 -0.73 -20.02
N LEU A 10 -15.96 -1.61 -19.02
CA LEU A 10 -15.56 -1.32 -17.65
C LEU A 10 -14.38 -2.21 -17.29
N LEU A 11 -13.27 -1.62 -16.87
CA LEU A 11 -12.11 -2.33 -16.33
C LEU A 11 -12.14 -2.24 -14.81
N VAL A 12 -11.82 -3.34 -14.14
CA VAL A 12 -11.77 -3.42 -12.67
C VAL A 12 -10.48 -4.12 -12.22
N LEU A 13 -10.01 -3.81 -11.03
CA LEU A 13 -8.71 -4.26 -10.52
C LEU A 13 -8.79 -5.62 -9.80
N SER A 14 -9.96 -5.98 -9.29
CA SER A 14 -10.14 -7.18 -8.48
C SER A 14 -11.53 -7.80 -8.62
N ARG A 15 -11.66 -9.06 -8.18
CA ARG A 15 -12.96 -9.75 -8.09
C ARG A 15 -13.91 -9.02 -7.14
N TRP A 16 -13.40 -8.53 -6.02
CA TRP A 16 -14.20 -7.79 -5.04
C TRP A 16 -14.83 -6.53 -5.64
N GLN A 17 -14.03 -5.74 -6.36
CA GLN A 17 -14.53 -4.56 -7.06
C GLN A 17 -15.56 -4.92 -8.13
N GLN A 18 -15.32 -6.00 -8.90
CA GLN A 18 -16.26 -6.50 -9.90
C GLN A 18 -17.61 -6.87 -9.27
N GLU A 19 -17.59 -7.55 -8.12
CA GLU A 19 -18.79 -8.02 -7.45
C GLU A 19 -19.60 -6.88 -6.84
N ILE A 20 -18.94 -5.93 -6.19
CA ILE A 20 -19.59 -4.71 -5.69
C ILE A 20 -20.30 -3.98 -6.84
N ILE A 21 -19.63 -3.82 -7.98
CA ILE A 21 -20.22 -3.14 -9.13
C ILE A 21 -21.39 -3.94 -9.71
N ARG A 22 -21.26 -5.27 -9.80
CA ARG A 22 -22.34 -6.15 -10.26
C ARG A 22 -23.57 -6.05 -9.38
N LEU A 23 -23.40 -6.06 -8.06
CA LEU A 23 -24.50 -5.98 -7.10
C LEU A 23 -25.19 -4.61 -7.12
N ASN A 24 -24.42 -3.52 -7.20
CA ASN A 24 -24.97 -2.17 -7.14
C ASN A 24 -25.50 -1.64 -8.47
N HIS A 25 -24.96 -2.12 -9.60
CA HIS A 25 -25.22 -1.53 -10.91
C HIS A 25 -25.64 -2.53 -11.99
N GLY A 26 -25.68 -3.83 -11.69
CA GLY A 26 -26.09 -4.88 -12.64
C GLY A 26 -25.12 -5.12 -13.80
N ILE A 27 -23.97 -4.43 -13.83
CA ILE A 27 -22.95 -4.53 -14.88
C ILE A 27 -21.74 -5.32 -14.39
N LYS A 28 -21.10 -6.07 -15.30
CA LYS A 28 -19.90 -6.86 -15.00
C LYS A 28 -18.70 -6.30 -15.75
N GLY A 29 -17.76 -5.68 -15.03
CA GLY A 29 -16.49 -5.23 -15.60
C GLY A 29 -15.53 -6.38 -15.90
N LYS A 30 -14.53 -6.16 -16.76
CA LYS A 30 -13.43 -7.10 -17.01
C LYS A 30 -12.30 -6.84 -16.02
N ILE A 31 -11.83 -7.90 -15.36
CA ILE A 31 -10.68 -7.78 -14.45
C ILE A 31 -9.41 -7.58 -15.27
N VAL A 32 -8.72 -6.48 -15.02
CA VAL A 32 -7.37 -6.18 -15.54
C VAL A 32 -6.52 -5.85 -14.30
N PRO A 33 -5.78 -6.84 -13.77
CA PRO A 33 -5.00 -6.62 -12.56
C PRO A 33 -3.82 -5.70 -12.86
N ILE A 34 -3.55 -4.76 -11.97
CA ILE A 34 -2.27 -4.07 -11.91
C ILE A 34 -1.38 -4.95 -11.03
N GLY A 35 -0.55 -5.76 -11.68
CA GLY A 35 0.32 -6.73 -11.03
C GLY A 35 1.71 -6.20 -10.76
N VAL A 36 2.51 -7.06 -10.14
CA VAL A 36 3.96 -6.88 -10.00
C VAL A 36 4.63 -7.64 -11.15
N GLY A 37 5.64 -7.05 -11.79
CA GLY A 37 6.35 -7.68 -12.91
C GLY A 37 7.15 -8.93 -12.52
N GLU A 38 7.53 -9.75 -13.49
CA GLU A 38 8.27 -11.00 -13.28
C GLU A 38 9.67 -10.78 -12.68
N GLU A 39 10.21 -9.57 -12.81
CA GLU A 39 11.46 -9.17 -12.19
C GLU A 39 11.41 -9.19 -10.66
N PHE A 40 10.21 -9.06 -10.07
CA PHE A 40 10.00 -9.11 -8.62
C PHE A 40 9.79 -10.55 -8.16
N ARG A 41 10.88 -11.30 -8.07
CA ARG A 41 10.91 -12.66 -7.55
C ARG A 41 11.74 -12.75 -6.27
N ASN A 42 11.38 -13.69 -5.40
CA ASN A 42 12.17 -13.96 -4.21
C ASN A 42 13.54 -14.53 -4.64
N GLN A 43 14.61 -13.76 -4.40
CA GLN A 43 15.97 -14.17 -4.74
C GLN A 43 16.58 -15.12 -3.69
N ASN A 44 15.92 -15.35 -2.56
CA ASN A 44 16.43 -16.18 -1.45
C ASN A 44 17.81 -15.73 -0.92
N ILE A 45 18.18 -14.46 -1.12
CA ILE A 45 19.45 -13.85 -0.67
C ILE A 45 19.44 -13.42 0.81
N ARG A 46 18.40 -13.79 1.58
CA ARG A 46 18.28 -13.40 2.98
C ARG A 46 19.22 -14.29 3.80
N ASP A 47 20.20 -13.68 4.46
CA ASP A 47 21.08 -14.38 5.41
C ASP A 47 20.27 -14.75 6.67
N PRO A 48 20.07 -16.04 6.97
CA PRO A 48 19.35 -16.47 8.16
C PRO A 48 20.17 -16.30 9.45
N GLU A 49 21.49 -16.17 9.36
CA GLU A 49 22.39 -16.13 10.52
C GLU A 49 22.81 -14.69 10.85
N GLY A 50 21.97 -13.96 11.59
CA GLY A 50 22.42 -12.76 12.32
C GLY A 50 21.63 -11.48 12.11
N GLN A 51 20.58 -11.47 11.29
CA GLN A 51 19.64 -10.35 11.26
C GLN A 51 18.34 -10.74 11.96
N GLY A 52 18.03 -10.03 13.06
CA GLY A 52 16.72 -10.10 13.68
C GLY A 52 15.60 -9.76 12.67
N PRO A 53 14.34 -10.09 12.99
CA PRO A 53 13.20 -9.84 12.09
C PRO A 53 13.18 -8.39 11.57
N VAL A 54 12.96 -8.23 10.26
CA VAL A 54 12.95 -6.92 9.59
C VAL A 54 11.54 -6.55 9.14
N ILE A 55 11.06 -5.39 9.56
CA ILE A 55 9.83 -4.77 9.07
C ILE A 55 10.20 -3.61 8.15
N SER A 56 9.78 -3.69 6.89
CA SER A 56 9.98 -2.62 5.91
C SER A 56 8.66 -1.98 5.55
N ALA A 57 8.60 -0.65 5.59
CA ALA A 57 7.43 0.12 5.16
C ALA A 57 7.85 1.27 4.24
N ILE A 58 7.06 1.49 3.18
CA ILE A 58 7.26 2.64 2.28
C ILE A 58 6.36 3.77 2.77
N LEU A 59 6.96 4.89 3.17
CA LEU A 59 6.24 6.08 3.58
C LEU A 59 6.12 7.06 2.43
N ARG A 60 5.01 7.77 2.44
CA ARG A 60 4.68 8.80 1.47
C ARG A 60 4.11 10.01 2.20
N LYS A 61 4.44 11.22 1.76
CA LYS A 61 3.80 12.45 2.23
C LYS A 61 2.28 12.29 2.18
N PRO A 62 1.57 12.76 3.21
CA PRO A 62 0.13 12.91 3.13
C PRO A 62 -0.17 14.05 2.15
N GLU A 63 -0.15 13.76 0.85
CA GLU A 63 -0.66 14.68 -0.17
C GLU A 63 -2.14 14.88 0.13
N GLY A 64 -2.57 16.12 0.41
CA GLY A 64 -3.96 16.43 0.73
C GLY A 64 -4.93 15.74 -0.24
N GLY A 65 -5.78 14.85 0.27
CA GLY A 65 -6.64 13.96 -0.53
C GLY A 65 -6.63 12.50 -0.08
N PHE A 66 -6.79 11.57 -1.03
CA PHE A 66 -6.93 10.10 -0.83
C PHE A 66 -5.71 9.39 -0.20
N THR A 67 -4.64 10.10 0.15
CA THR A 67 -3.51 9.50 0.88
C THR A 67 -3.79 9.33 2.38
N GLY A 68 -4.85 9.95 2.91
CA GLY A 68 -5.33 9.72 4.28
C GLY A 68 -5.69 8.25 4.56
N HIS A 69 -6.21 7.54 3.56
CA HIS A 69 -6.55 6.11 3.65
C HIS A 69 -5.35 5.19 3.88
N ARG A 70 -4.12 5.71 3.80
CA ARG A 70 -2.91 4.93 4.08
C ARG A 70 -2.67 4.76 5.57
N GLU A 71 -3.37 5.52 6.43
CA GLU A 71 -3.29 5.42 7.89
C GLU A 71 -1.83 5.40 8.42
N GLN A 72 -0.93 6.12 7.73
CA GLN A 72 0.51 6.08 8.03
C GLN A 72 0.82 6.59 9.43
N ASN A 73 0.03 7.53 9.95
CA ASN A 73 0.16 7.99 11.34
C ASN A 73 -0.14 6.87 12.34
N TYR A 74 -1.16 6.04 12.08
CA TYR A 74 -1.48 4.90 12.92
C TYR A 74 -0.36 3.85 12.88
N LEU A 75 0.14 3.53 11.67
CA LEU A 75 1.29 2.63 11.50
C LEU A 75 2.50 3.11 12.30
N LEU A 76 2.92 4.37 12.11
CA LEU A 76 4.12 4.92 12.71
C LEU A 76 4.00 5.13 14.22
N LYS A 77 2.94 5.79 14.68
CA LYS A 77 2.83 6.23 16.07
C LYS A 77 2.31 5.16 17.02
N GLN A 78 1.55 4.18 16.51
CA GLN A 78 0.94 3.15 17.36
C GLN A 78 1.57 1.79 17.08
N GLN A 79 1.44 1.26 15.86
CA GLN A 79 1.77 -0.15 15.61
C GLN A 79 3.27 -0.44 15.68
N LEU A 80 4.10 0.38 15.04
CA LEU A 80 5.55 0.16 15.02
C LEU A 80 6.19 0.38 16.40
N ASN A 81 5.66 1.30 17.20
CA ASN A 81 6.11 1.49 18.58
C ASN A 81 5.79 0.27 19.45
N LEU A 82 4.56 -0.25 19.36
CA LEU A 82 4.16 -1.48 20.08
C LEU A 82 5.04 -2.68 19.73
N VAL A 83 5.37 -2.85 18.44
CA VAL A 83 6.28 -3.91 18.02
C VAL A 83 7.67 -3.71 18.62
N LYS A 84 8.18 -2.49 18.65
CA LYS A 84 9.54 -2.22 19.16
C LYS A 84 9.63 -2.35 20.68
N GLU A 85 8.56 -2.02 21.39
CA GLU A 85 8.44 -2.24 22.84
C GLU A 85 8.40 -3.73 23.19
N ALA A 86 7.64 -4.53 22.42
CA ALA A 86 7.54 -5.98 22.65
C ALA A 86 8.75 -6.77 22.13
N HIS A 87 9.36 -6.33 21.03
CA HIS A 87 10.45 -7.00 20.32
C HIS A 87 11.58 -6.00 19.96
N PRO A 88 12.45 -5.66 20.93
CA PRO A 88 13.56 -4.74 20.71
C PRO A 88 14.54 -5.22 19.62
N GLU A 89 14.60 -6.51 19.32
CA GLU A 89 15.41 -7.13 18.28
C GLU A 89 14.92 -6.85 16.84
N VAL A 90 13.67 -6.37 16.67
CA VAL A 90 13.11 -6.08 15.34
C VAL A 90 13.78 -4.86 14.73
N HIS A 91 14.21 -4.97 13.47
CA HIS A 91 14.71 -3.86 12.68
C HIS A 91 13.60 -3.25 11.83
N ILE A 92 13.33 -1.96 12.03
CA ILE A 92 12.32 -1.22 11.27
C ILE A 92 13.04 -0.38 10.20
N ARG A 93 12.70 -0.61 8.93
CA ARG A 93 13.25 0.10 7.76
C ARG A 93 12.15 0.92 7.10
N LEU A 94 12.26 2.23 7.18
CA LEU A 94 11.32 3.16 6.57
C LEU A 94 11.92 3.68 5.25
N ILE A 95 11.28 3.37 4.14
CA ILE A 95 11.70 3.78 2.80
C ILE A 95 10.89 5.01 2.41
N VAL A 96 11.56 6.14 2.20
CA VAL A 96 10.92 7.41 1.85
C VAL A 96 11.56 7.95 0.57
N PRO A 97 10.78 8.46 -0.41
CA PRO A 97 11.36 9.13 -1.57
C PRO A 97 12.26 10.31 -1.15
N PRO A 98 13.43 10.51 -1.78
CA PRO A 98 14.39 11.54 -1.36
C PRO A 98 13.80 12.96 -1.33
N ALA A 99 13.00 13.33 -2.33
CA ALA A 99 12.33 14.63 -2.38
C ALA A 99 11.33 14.81 -1.23
N GLU A 100 10.66 13.73 -0.82
CA GLU A 100 9.72 13.78 0.29
C GLU A 100 10.41 13.89 1.65
N TYR A 101 11.55 13.22 1.79
CA TYR A 101 12.42 13.33 2.96
C TYR A 101 13.03 14.73 3.10
N ALA A 102 13.54 15.31 2.01
CA ALA A 102 14.15 16.64 2.00
C ALA A 102 13.21 17.76 2.46
N ASP A 103 11.91 17.64 2.14
CA ASP A 103 10.88 18.59 2.53
C ASP A 103 10.27 18.31 3.90
N SER A 104 10.67 17.22 4.56
CA SER A 104 10.22 16.90 5.91
C SER A 104 10.89 17.86 6.91
N VAL A 105 10.14 18.33 7.92
CA VAL A 105 10.53 19.39 8.88
C VAL A 105 11.84 19.10 9.65
N CYS A 106 12.38 17.88 9.56
CA CYS A 106 13.62 17.47 10.20
C CYS A 106 14.90 17.82 9.39
N SER A 107 14.79 18.54 8.27
CA SER A 107 15.92 18.98 7.43
C SER A 107 16.31 20.45 7.59
N ARG A 108 15.82 21.16 8.62
CA ARG A 108 16.28 22.50 9.00
C ARG A 108 16.60 22.60 10.48
#